data_AF-A0A537ZPL9-F1
#
_entry.id   AF-A0A537ZPL9-F1
#
_cell.length_a   1.000
_cell.length_b   1.000
_cell.length_c   1.000
_cell.angle_alpha   90.00
_cell.angle_beta   90.00
_cell.angle_gamma   90.00
#
_symmetry.space_group_name_H-M   'P 1'
#
loop_
_entity.id
_entity.type
_entity.pdbx_description
1 polymer ?
#
loop_
_entity_poly.entity_id
_entity_poly.type
_entity_poly.pdbx_seq_one_letter_code
_entity_poly.pdbx_strand_id
1 'polypeptide(L)'
;MVGRATALLIVVAALAVYDAVHASLWDASNWWDVAFIALVLIPATFVLVWLMLALRTARGLLPAGLALAVLTAALHVGGWNTAENVVKLFAVTFVAFWFLAYFETASWVVLVAFIIPWVDAYSVWRGPTKVIVTHHEHVFTTLSYAFPVPGEHTAANLGLPDLLFFALFLAASVRFGLRPGWTWLAMTASFGATIAIAVALELGGLPALPLLSLGFLAPNADLLWSRMRGRPVDVDGAQLRPNG
;
A
#
# COMPACT_ATOMS: atom_id res chain seq x y z
N MET A 1 11.93 -17.52 12.26
CA MET A 1 10.49 -17.32 11.94
C MET A 1 9.68 -16.90 13.17
N VAL A 2 9.92 -17.48 14.35
CA VAL A 2 9.22 -17.17 15.62
C VAL A 2 9.16 -15.66 15.92
N GLY A 3 10.29 -14.93 15.86
CA GLY A 3 10.32 -13.50 16.19
C GLY A 3 9.44 -12.59 15.30
N ARG A 4 9.29 -12.89 13.99
CA ARG A 4 8.43 -12.08 13.09
C ARG A 4 6.95 -12.37 13.28
N ALA A 5 6.60 -13.64 13.55
CA ALA A 5 5.23 -14.01 13.87
C ALA A 5 4.77 -13.38 15.19
N THR A 6 5.64 -13.42 16.21
CA THR A 6 5.39 -12.73 17.48
C THR A 6 5.24 -11.22 17.29
N ALA A 7 6.12 -10.58 16.52
CA ALA A 7 5.99 -9.15 16.21
C ALA A 7 4.68 -8.83 15.47
N LEU A 8 4.26 -9.67 14.52
CA LEU A 8 3.00 -9.50 13.81
C LEU A 8 1.81 -9.58 14.76
N LEU A 9 1.78 -10.58 15.64
CA LEU A 9 0.73 -10.73 16.65
C LEU A 9 0.69 -9.55 17.62
N ILE A 10 1.85 -9.05 18.06
CA ILE A 10 1.93 -7.87 18.94
C ILE A 10 1.32 -6.64 18.26
N VAL A 11 1.69 -6.37 17.01
CA VAL A 11 1.17 -5.21 16.28
C VAL A 11 -0.33 -5.34 16.01
N VAL A 12 -0.81 -6.53 15.61
CA VAL A 12 -2.26 -6.78 15.43
C VAL A 12 -3.01 -6.57 16.74
N ALA A 13 -2.49 -7.10 17.86
CA ALA A 13 -3.11 -6.91 19.17
C ALA A 13 -3.13 -5.43 19.58
N ALA A 14 -2.03 -4.69 19.35
CA ALA A 14 -1.97 -3.26 19.65
C ALA A 14 -2.99 -2.46 18.82
N LEU A 15 -3.12 -2.75 17.53
CA LEU A 15 -4.13 -2.11 16.66
C LEU A 15 -5.55 -2.47 17.08
N ALA A 16 -5.82 -3.72 17.46
CA ALA A 16 -7.13 -4.14 17.95
C ALA A 16 -7.49 -3.46 19.29
N VAL A 17 -6.53 -3.31 20.20
CA VAL A 17 -6.73 -2.56 21.46
C VAL A 17 -6.97 -1.09 21.16
N TYR A 18 -6.19 -0.49 20.26
CA TYR A 18 -6.42 0.90 19.85
C TYR A 18 -7.83 1.09 19.27
N ASP A 19 -8.24 0.23 18.35
CA ASP A 19 -9.58 0.27 17.75
C ASP A 19 -10.69 0.08 18.79
N ALA A 20 -10.48 -0.74 19.82
CA ALA A 20 -11.46 -0.89 20.90
C ALA A 20 -11.58 0.35 21.82
N VAL A 21 -10.51 1.15 21.94
CA VAL A 21 -10.42 2.25 22.91
C VAL A 21 -10.50 3.63 22.27
N HIS A 22 -10.29 3.75 20.94
CA HIS A 22 -10.14 5.03 20.24
C HIS A 22 -11.24 6.06 20.55
N ALA A 23 -12.49 5.62 20.64
CA ALA A 23 -13.64 6.48 20.91
C ALA A 23 -13.65 7.09 22.33
N SER A 24 -12.86 6.54 23.26
CA SER A 24 -12.67 7.04 24.62
C SER A 24 -11.31 7.72 24.84
N LEU A 25 -10.53 7.87 23.77
CA LEU A 25 -9.27 8.61 23.80
C LEU A 25 -9.53 10.12 23.78
N TRP A 26 -8.45 10.88 23.66
CA TRP A 26 -8.48 12.33 23.62
C TRP A 26 -9.31 12.85 22.45
N ASP A 27 -9.93 14.01 22.66
CA ASP A 27 -10.51 14.86 21.62
C ASP A 27 -9.56 16.08 21.51
N ALA A 28 -8.54 15.95 20.66
CA ALA A 28 -7.48 16.95 20.53
C ALA A 28 -7.76 17.88 19.34
N SER A 29 -6.82 18.78 19.03
CA SER A 29 -6.94 19.57 17.81
C SER A 29 -6.78 18.68 16.57
N ASN A 30 -7.49 18.97 15.48
CA ASN A 30 -7.40 18.26 14.19
C ASN A 30 -5.96 17.96 13.73
N TRP A 31 -5.02 18.87 13.94
CA TRP A 31 -3.62 18.68 13.56
C TRP A 31 -2.87 17.63 14.38
N TRP A 32 -3.26 17.44 15.64
CA TRP A 32 -2.74 16.38 16.49
C TRP A 32 -3.24 15.02 16.02
N ASP A 33 -4.51 14.91 15.63
CA ASP A 33 -5.06 13.66 15.12
C ASP A 33 -4.44 13.30 13.76
N VAL A 34 -4.25 14.29 12.89
CA VAL A 34 -3.48 14.11 11.63
C VAL A 34 -2.07 13.62 11.92
N ALA A 35 -1.37 14.25 12.88
CA ALA A 35 0.00 13.85 13.24
C ALA A 35 0.03 12.43 13.81
N PHE A 36 -0.91 12.07 14.69
CA PHE A 36 -1.00 10.73 15.26
C PHE A 36 -1.29 9.67 14.19
N ILE A 37 -2.26 9.92 13.31
CA ILE A 37 -2.60 9.01 12.21
C ILE A 37 -1.39 8.84 11.29
N ALA A 38 -0.76 9.95 10.87
CA ALA A 38 0.36 9.94 9.94
C ALA A 38 1.64 9.31 10.50
N LEU A 39 1.95 9.55 11.78
CA LEU A 39 3.24 9.16 12.38
C LEU A 39 3.18 7.90 13.25
N VAL A 40 1.98 7.47 13.66
CA VAL A 40 1.81 6.31 14.53
C VAL A 40 0.95 5.25 13.85
N LEU A 41 -0.30 5.57 13.53
CA LEU A 41 -1.28 4.57 13.10
C LEU A 41 -0.95 4.00 11.71
N ILE A 42 -0.70 4.86 10.73
CA ILE A 42 -0.31 4.47 9.36
C ILE A 42 0.98 3.65 9.37
N PRO A 43 2.08 4.10 10.02
CA PRO A 43 3.28 3.28 10.18
C PRO A 43 3.02 1.94 10.87
N ALA A 44 2.26 1.92 11.97
CA ALA A 44 1.96 0.67 12.68
C ALA A 44 1.23 -0.34 11.78
N THR A 45 0.22 0.12 11.02
CA THR A 45 -0.49 -0.71 10.04
C THR A 45 0.44 -1.20 8.93
N PHE A 46 1.28 -0.33 8.35
CA PHE A 46 2.18 -0.75 7.26
C PHE A 46 3.39 -1.55 7.71
N VAL A 47 3.74 -1.55 9.00
CA VAL A 47 4.69 -2.52 9.56
C VAL A 47 4.15 -3.96 9.41
N LEU A 48 2.84 -4.18 9.45
CA LEU A 48 2.27 -5.52 9.18
C LEU A 48 2.65 -6.01 7.78
N VAL A 49 2.53 -5.16 6.77
CA VAL A 49 2.91 -5.48 5.38
C VAL A 49 4.42 -5.77 5.29
N TRP A 50 5.25 -4.98 5.99
CA TRP A 50 6.68 -5.23 6.09
C TRP A 50 7.00 -6.59 6.72
N LEU A 51 6.33 -6.95 7.81
CA LEU A 51 6.51 -8.23 8.48
C LEU A 51 6.14 -9.40 7.56
N MET A 52 5.09 -9.22 6.76
CA MET A 52 4.63 -10.21 5.77
C MET A 52 5.59 -10.42 4.59
N LEU A 53 6.58 -9.55 4.34
CA LEU A 53 7.56 -9.74 3.25
C LEU A 53 8.30 -11.09 3.28
N ALA A 54 8.34 -11.75 4.45
CA ALA A 54 8.87 -13.10 4.58
C ALA A 54 8.05 -14.15 3.80
N LEU A 55 6.75 -13.90 3.60
CA LEU A 55 5.81 -14.78 2.90
C LEU A 55 5.70 -14.45 1.41
N ARG A 56 6.43 -13.45 0.89
CA ARG A 56 6.29 -12.97 -0.51
C ARG A 56 6.58 -14.04 -1.57
N THR A 57 7.31 -15.10 -1.22
CA THR A 57 7.63 -16.23 -2.11
C THR A 57 6.91 -17.51 -1.72
N ALA A 58 5.96 -17.45 -0.78
CA ALA A 58 5.18 -18.60 -0.38
C ALA A 58 4.32 -19.11 -1.55
N ARG A 59 4.07 -20.42 -1.57
CA ARG A 59 3.13 -21.03 -2.53
C ARG A 59 1.70 -20.79 -2.05
N GLY A 60 0.76 -20.63 -2.98
CA GLY A 60 -0.66 -20.49 -2.64
C GLY A 60 -1.06 -19.10 -2.14
N LEU A 61 -0.32 -18.05 -2.48
CA LEU A 61 -0.68 -16.66 -2.12
C LEU A 61 -2.07 -16.25 -2.63
N LEU A 62 -2.42 -16.62 -3.86
CA LEU A 62 -3.74 -16.31 -4.43
C LEU A 62 -4.90 -16.98 -3.68
N PRO A 63 -4.94 -18.32 -3.50
CA PRO A 63 -6.03 -18.93 -2.76
C PRO A 63 -6.09 -18.46 -1.30
N ALA A 64 -4.95 -18.17 -0.65
CA ALA A 64 -4.93 -17.57 0.67
C ALA A 64 -5.54 -16.15 0.67
N GLY A 65 -5.14 -15.30 -0.27
CA GLY A 65 -5.71 -13.95 -0.44
C GLY A 65 -7.22 -13.98 -0.72
N LEU A 66 -7.68 -14.89 -1.58
CA LEU A 66 -9.11 -15.08 -1.87
C LEU A 66 -9.88 -15.59 -0.64
N ALA A 67 -9.33 -16.55 0.11
CA ALA A 67 -9.96 -17.02 1.34
C ALA A 67 -10.10 -15.90 2.37
N LEU A 68 -9.07 -15.05 2.52
CA LEU A 68 -9.16 -13.87 3.38
C LEU A 68 -10.13 -12.82 2.84
N ALA A 69 -10.27 -12.66 1.52
CA ALA A 69 -11.26 -11.77 0.93
C ALA A 69 -12.69 -12.24 1.23
N VAL A 70 -12.95 -13.56 1.14
CA VAL A 70 -14.24 -14.14 1.55
C VAL A 70 -14.47 -13.95 3.05
N LEU A 71 -13.45 -14.16 3.88
CA LEU A 71 -13.54 -13.90 5.32
C LEU A 71 -13.82 -12.42 5.62
N THR A 72 -13.20 -11.50 4.86
CA THR A 72 -13.48 -10.06 4.95
C THR A 72 -14.95 -9.77 4.69
N ALA A 73 -15.52 -10.35 3.62
CA ALA A 73 -16.95 -10.20 3.32
C ALA A 73 -17.85 -10.79 4.42
N ALA A 74 -17.48 -11.93 5.01
CA ALA A 74 -18.22 -12.52 6.12
C ALA A 74 -18.19 -11.65 7.39
N LEU A 75 -17.01 -11.09 7.73
CA LEU A 75 -16.85 -10.17 8.86
C LEU A 75 -17.61 -8.87 8.66
N HIS A 76 -17.65 -8.36 7.42
CA HIS A 76 -18.43 -7.20 7.04
C HIS A 76 -19.92 -7.42 7.29
N VAL A 77 -20.47 -8.54 6.82
CA VAL A 77 -21.87 -8.92 7.09
C VAL A 77 -22.13 -9.11 8.59
N GLY A 78 -21.13 -9.59 9.34
CA GLY A 78 -21.19 -9.71 10.79
C GLY A 78 -21.08 -8.39 11.56
N GLY A 79 -20.71 -7.27 10.92
CA GLY A 79 -20.48 -5.97 11.56
C GLY A 79 -19.16 -5.89 12.36
N TRP A 80 -18.22 -6.81 12.13
CA TRP A 80 -16.95 -6.88 12.88
C TRP A 80 -15.87 -6.02 12.20
N ASN A 81 -16.08 -4.70 12.19
CA ASN A 81 -15.29 -3.73 11.43
C ASN A 81 -13.76 -3.80 11.68
N THR A 82 -13.34 -3.99 12.94
CA THR A 82 -11.91 -4.11 13.31
C THR A 82 -11.25 -5.31 12.64
N ALA A 83 -11.88 -6.47 12.78
CA ALA A 83 -11.38 -7.72 12.22
C ALA A 83 -11.44 -7.67 10.70
N GLU A 84 -12.51 -7.10 10.13
CA GLU A 84 -12.66 -6.86 8.70
C GLU A 84 -11.46 -6.08 8.15
N ASN A 85 -11.12 -4.92 8.73
CA ASN A 85 -10.01 -4.08 8.28
C ASN A 85 -8.67 -4.84 8.28
N VAL A 86 -8.34 -5.53 9.38
CA VAL A 86 -7.08 -6.29 9.50
C VAL A 86 -7.02 -7.43 8.47
N VAL A 87 -8.09 -8.20 8.31
CA VAL A 87 -8.15 -9.30 7.34
C VAL A 87 -8.08 -8.77 5.91
N LYS A 88 -8.73 -7.64 5.62
CA LYS A 88 -8.70 -6.94 4.33
C LYS A 88 -7.27 -6.55 3.93
N LEU A 89 -6.49 -5.99 4.86
CA LEU A 89 -5.09 -5.67 4.64
C LEU A 89 -4.26 -6.90 4.24
N PHE A 90 -4.44 -8.01 4.95
CA PHE A 90 -3.74 -9.26 4.66
C PHE A 90 -4.17 -9.87 3.33
N ALA A 91 -5.46 -9.84 3.01
CA ALA A 91 -5.99 -10.30 1.73
C ALA A 91 -5.33 -9.56 0.56
N VAL A 92 -5.35 -8.22 0.61
CA VAL A 92 -4.75 -7.37 -0.41
C VAL A 92 -3.24 -7.56 -0.51
N THR A 93 -2.55 -7.71 0.62
CA THR A 93 -1.10 -7.95 0.66
C THR A 93 -0.73 -9.25 -0.06
N PHE A 94 -1.48 -10.33 0.17
CA PHE A 94 -1.25 -11.59 -0.53
C PHE A 94 -1.55 -11.51 -2.02
N VAL A 95 -2.62 -10.83 -2.41
CA VAL A 95 -2.93 -10.56 -3.83
C VAL A 95 -1.79 -9.76 -4.48
N ALA A 96 -1.27 -8.74 -3.81
CA ALA A 96 -0.15 -7.94 -4.32
C ALA A 96 1.14 -8.77 -4.47
N PHE A 97 1.47 -9.62 -3.49
CA PHE A 97 2.65 -10.50 -3.58
C PHE A 97 2.51 -11.55 -4.68
N TRP A 98 1.32 -12.10 -4.85
CA TRP A 98 1.01 -12.99 -5.98
C TRP A 98 1.13 -12.25 -7.31
N PHE A 99 0.56 -11.04 -7.41
CA PHE A 99 0.60 -10.23 -8.63
C PHE A 99 2.04 -9.86 -9.03
N LEU A 100 2.90 -9.58 -8.04
CA LEU A 100 4.32 -9.34 -8.26
C LEU A 100 5.03 -10.53 -8.94
N ALA A 101 4.53 -11.75 -8.80
CA ALA A 101 5.13 -12.92 -9.41
C ALA A 101 5.22 -12.81 -10.95
N TYR A 102 4.27 -12.11 -11.56
CA TYR A 102 4.20 -11.85 -13.01
C TYR A 102 5.22 -10.81 -13.50
N PHE A 103 5.83 -10.04 -12.60
CA PHE A 103 6.80 -9.01 -13.00
C PHE A 103 8.18 -9.64 -13.22
N GLU A 104 8.59 -9.71 -14.49
CA GLU A 104 9.89 -10.27 -14.88
C GLU A 104 11.05 -9.31 -14.58
N THR A 105 10.83 -8.00 -14.77
CA THR A 105 11.86 -6.97 -14.64
C THR A 105 11.37 -5.80 -13.80
N ALA A 106 12.30 -5.07 -13.18
CA ALA A 106 11.99 -3.86 -12.41
C ALA A 106 11.36 -2.76 -13.28
N SER A 107 11.67 -2.73 -14.59
CA SER A 107 11.12 -1.75 -15.54
C SER A 107 9.60 -1.83 -15.65
N TRP A 108 9.02 -3.03 -15.58
CA TRP A 108 7.56 -3.19 -15.53
C TRP A 108 6.95 -2.52 -14.29
N VAL A 109 7.61 -2.64 -13.13
CA VAL A 109 7.15 -1.97 -11.90
C VAL A 109 7.28 -0.45 -12.02
N VAL A 110 8.35 0.04 -12.65
CA VAL A 110 8.54 1.49 -12.90
C VAL A 110 7.46 2.02 -13.84
N LEU A 111 7.14 1.31 -14.92
CA LEU A 111 6.06 1.67 -15.84
C LEU A 111 4.72 1.75 -15.10
N VAL A 112 4.43 0.75 -14.26
CA VAL A 112 3.23 0.73 -13.42
C VAL A 112 3.23 1.93 -12.45
N ALA A 113 4.33 2.19 -11.75
CA ALA A 113 4.49 3.35 -10.87
C ALA A 113 4.36 4.70 -11.60
N PHE A 114 4.65 4.75 -12.90
CA PHE A 114 4.48 5.94 -13.72
C PHE A 114 3.03 6.14 -14.19
N ILE A 115 2.32 5.06 -14.55
CA ILE A 115 0.95 5.13 -15.09
C ILE A 115 -0.09 5.38 -13.99
N ILE A 116 0.01 4.66 -12.87
CA ILE A 116 -1.03 4.67 -11.83
C ILE A 116 -1.30 6.06 -11.24
N PRO A 117 -0.31 6.92 -10.95
CA PRO A 117 -0.55 8.28 -10.49
C PRO A 117 -1.56 9.05 -11.35
N TRP A 118 -1.51 8.86 -12.67
CA TRP A 118 -2.45 9.51 -13.59
C TRP A 118 -3.84 8.91 -13.51
N VAL A 119 -3.94 7.59 -13.43
CA VAL A 119 -5.23 6.89 -13.25
C VAL A 119 -5.89 7.31 -11.93
N ASP A 120 -5.10 7.42 -10.86
CA ASP A 120 -5.55 7.85 -9.54
C ASP A 120 -6.01 9.31 -9.54
N ALA A 121 -5.17 10.23 -10.03
CA ALA A 121 -5.52 11.65 -10.12
C ALA A 121 -6.77 11.86 -10.99
N TYR A 122 -6.87 11.15 -12.12
CA TYR A 122 -8.07 11.17 -12.95
C TYR A 122 -9.27 10.60 -12.22
N SER A 123 -9.13 9.49 -11.50
CA SER A 123 -10.21 8.87 -10.74
C SER A 123 -10.66 9.71 -9.54
N VAL A 124 -9.79 10.52 -8.94
CA VAL A 124 -10.18 11.43 -7.85
C VAL A 124 -10.83 12.71 -8.41
N TRP A 125 -10.29 13.27 -9.49
CA TRP A 125 -10.81 14.50 -10.10
C TRP A 125 -12.02 14.29 -11.01
N ARG A 126 -12.20 13.08 -11.57
CA ARG A 126 -13.33 12.70 -12.43
C ARG A 126 -14.11 11.48 -11.94
N GLY A 127 -13.78 10.93 -10.76
CA GLY A 127 -14.49 9.80 -10.17
C GLY A 127 -15.99 10.03 -10.16
N PRO A 128 -16.81 9.01 -10.44
CA PRO A 128 -18.13 9.13 -11.08
C PRO A 128 -19.18 9.72 -10.14
N THR A 129 -19.10 11.03 -9.93
CA THR A 129 -19.91 11.76 -8.95
C THR A 129 -20.47 13.06 -9.53
N LYS A 130 -20.97 12.99 -10.77
CA LYS A 130 -22.14 13.81 -11.14
C LYS A 130 -23.29 13.02 -11.76
N VAL A 131 -23.10 11.72 -12.07
CA VAL A 131 -24.13 10.89 -12.71
C VAL A 131 -24.35 9.52 -12.04
N ILE A 132 -23.44 9.04 -11.16
CA ILE A 132 -23.60 7.76 -10.43
C ILE A 132 -23.76 7.96 -8.90
N VAL A 133 -23.76 9.21 -8.42
CA VAL A 133 -24.02 9.56 -7.00
C VAL A 133 -25.47 9.40 -6.59
N THR A 134 -26.40 9.17 -7.51
CA THR A 134 -27.81 9.08 -7.15
C THR A 134 -28.26 7.70 -6.64
N HIS A 135 -27.43 6.63 -6.67
CA HIS A 135 -27.96 5.29 -6.37
C HIS A 135 -27.17 4.31 -5.49
N HIS A 136 -25.87 4.47 -5.16
CA HIS A 136 -25.16 3.41 -4.40
C HIS A 136 -24.07 3.90 -3.43
N GLU A 137 -24.43 4.71 -2.41
CA GLU A 137 -23.52 5.16 -1.33
C GLU A 137 -22.88 4.00 -0.54
N HIS A 138 -23.49 2.81 -0.50
CA HIS A 138 -22.98 1.66 0.26
C HIS A 138 -21.72 0.98 -0.32
N VAL A 139 -21.33 1.25 -1.57
CA VAL A 139 -20.23 0.51 -2.22
C VAL A 139 -18.84 1.11 -1.90
N PHE A 140 -18.77 2.42 -1.62
CA PHE A 140 -17.50 3.12 -1.36
C PHE A 140 -16.95 2.91 0.06
N THR A 141 -17.81 2.80 1.07
CA THR A 141 -17.42 2.41 2.44
C THR A 141 -17.01 0.95 2.52
N THR A 142 -17.55 0.09 1.66
CA THR A 142 -17.22 -1.35 1.63
C THR A 142 -15.79 -1.61 1.14
N LEU A 143 -15.26 -0.76 0.25
CA LEU A 143 -13.99 -0.99 -0.47
C LEU A 143 -12.83 -0.09 -0.02
N SER A 144 -12.81 0.33 1.25
CA SER A 144 -11.71 1.09 1.85
C SER A 144 -11.27 0.48 3.19
N TYR A 145 -10.06 0.86 3.62
CA TYR A 145 -9.50 0.55 4.94
C TYR A 145 -9.62 1.79 5.81
N ALA A 146 -10.30 1.66 6.95
CA ALA A 146 -10.59 2.76 7.85
C ALA A 146 -9.51 2.87 8.94
N PHE A 147 -8.97 4.08 9.11
CA PHE A 147 -8.10 4.46 10.21
C PHE A 147 -8.93 5.28 11.22
N PRO A 148 -9.32 4.69 12.37
CA PRO A 148 -10.18 5.37 13.33
C PRO A 148 -9.45 6.56 13.96
N VAL A 149 -10.11 7.72 13.95
CA VAL A 149 -9.62 8.96 14.54
C VAL A 149 -9.82 8.88 16.07
N PRO A 150 -8.82 9.26 16.89
CA PRO A 150 -9.00 9.35 18.35
C PRO A 150 -10.16 10.28 18.72
N GLY A 151 -11.01 9.90 19.67
CA GLY A 151 -12.09 10.77 20.19
C GLY A 151 -13.30 10.96 19.28
N GLU A 152 -13.21 10.61 17.99
CA GLU A 152 -14.31 10.73 17.03
C GLU A 152 -14.83 9.36 16.54
N HIS A 153 -16.03 9.37 15.96
CA HIS A 153 -16.58 8.24 15.20
C HIS A 153 -16.27 8.30 13.70
N THR A 154 -15.49 9.30 13.28
CA THR A 154 -15.01 9.47 11.90
C THR A 154 -13.71 8.68 11.70
N ALA A 155 -13.47 8.21 10.48
CA ALA A 155 -12.24 7.51 10.12
C ALA A 155 -11.60 8.12 8.87
N ALA A 156 -10.27 8.18 8.85
CA ALA A 156 -9.53 8.44 7.62
C ALA A 156 -9.53 7.17 6.77
N ASN A 157 -10.07 7.23 5.56
CA ASN A 157 -10.22 6.06 4.70
C ASN A 157 -9.14 6.02 3.64
N LEU A 158 -8.57 4.83 3.43
CA LEU A 158 -7.60 4.57 2.38
C LEU A 158 -8.15 3.53 1.40
N GLY A 159 -7.94 3.73 0.09
CA GLY A 159 -8.48 2.84 -0.92
C GLY A 159 -7.80 1.47 -0.93
N LEU A 160 -8.53 0.43 -1.35
CA LEU A 160 -7.93 -0.87 -1.64
C LEU A 160 -6.76 -0.79 -2.65
N PRO A 161 -6.81 0.04 -3.72
CA PRO A 161 -5.68 0.20 -4.63
C PRO A 161 -4.41 0.72 -3.94
N ASP A 162 -4.55 1.64 -2.99
CA ASP A 162 -3.42 2.19 -2.24
C ASP A 162 -2.69 1.12 -1.43
N LEU A 163 -3.44 0.27 -0.74
CA LEU A 163 -2.89 -0.88 -0.01
C LEU A 163 -2.20 -1.88 -0.95
N LEU A 164 -2.83 -2.15 -2.10
CA LEU A 164 -2.31 -3.08 -3.10
C LEU A 164 -0.98 -2.57 -3.66
N PHE A 165 -0.91 -1.29 -4.06
CA PHE A 165 0.30 -0.72 -4.62
C PHE A 165 1.40 -0.51 -3.58
N PHE A 166 1.06 -0.18 -2.34
CA PHE A 166 2.03 -0.15 -1.25
C PHE A 166 2.68 -1.53 -1.07
N ALA A 167 1.88 -2.59 -0.96
CA ALA A 167 2.40 -3.95 -0.80
C ALA A 167 3.19 -4.42 -2.03
N LEU A 168 2.72 -4.10 -3.25
CA LEU A 168 3.37 -4.43 -4.50
C LEU A 168 4.75 -3.77 -4.61
N PHE A 169 4.83 -2.45 -4.40
CA PHE A 169 6.07 -1.69 -4.49
C PHE A 169 7.06 -2.07 -3.39
N LEU A 170 6.57 -2.31 -2.16
CA LEU A 170 7.42 -2.78 -1.08
C LEU A 170 8.00 -4.18 -1.39
N ALA A 171 7.19 -5.12 -1.86
CA ALA A 171 7.68 -6.44 -2.22
C ALA A 171 8.59 -6.40 -3.47
N ALA A 172 8.31 -5.52 -4.43
CA ALA A 172 9.16 -5.28 -5.59
C ALA A 172 10.54 -4.78 -5.15
N SER A 173 10.61 -3.90 -4.16
CA SER A 173 11.88 -3.41 -3.62
C SER A 173 12.75 -4.54 -3.06
N VAL A 174 12.15 -5.58 -2.48
CA VAL A 174 12.87 -6.76 -2.02
C VAL A 174 13.21 -7.70 -3.17
N ARG A 175 12.24 -8.01 -4.04
CA ARG A 175 12.40 -8.94 -5.18
C ARG A 175 13.51 -8.50 -6.11
N PHE A 176 13.56 -7.21 -6.40
CA PHE A 176 14.54 -6.62 -7.28
C PHE A 176 15.71 -6.00 -6.51
N GLY A 177 16.00 -6.36 -5.25
CA GLY A 177 17.19 -5.86 -4.54
C GLY A 177 17.39 -4.35 -4.61
N LEU A 178 16.33 -3.58 -4.34
CA LEU A 178 16.34 -2.13 -4.21
C LEU A 178 16.59 -1.74 -2.74
N ARG A 179 16.01 -0.64 -2.23
CA ARG A 179 16.15 -0.19 -0.84
C ARG A 179 14.84 -0.33 -0.06
N PRO A 180 14.47 -1.53 0.45
CA PRO A 180 13.19 -1.74 1.12
C PRO A 180 12.91 -0.77 2.26
N GLY A 181 13.88 -0.56 3.17
CA GLY A 181 13.68 0.30 4.34
C GLY A 181 13.31 1.74 3.97
N TRP A 182 14.09 2.33 3.07
CA TRP A 182 13.83 3.68 2.56
C TRP A 182 12.55 3.76 1.72
N THR A 183 12.25 2.71 0.96
CA THR A 183 10.98 2.61 0.20
C THR A 183 9.80 2.61 1.14
N TRP A 184 9.83 1.79 2.19
CA TRP A 184 8.78 1.74 3.21
C TRP A 184 8.60 3.09 3.89
N LEU A 185 9.69 3.69 4.40
CA LEU A 185 9.63 5.01 5.04
C LEU A 185 9.04 6.08 4.13
N ALA A 186 9.51 6.17 2.89
CA ALA A 186 9.05 7.20 1.96
C ALA A 186 7.58 7.00 1.54
N MET A 187 7.15 5.76 1.27
CA MET A 187 5.75 5.45 0.95
C MET A 187 4.81 5.61 2.16
N THR A 188 5.27 5.29 3.36
CA THR A 188 4.47 5.50 4.58
C THR A 188 4.32 7.00 4.86
N ALA A 189 5.42 7.76 4.75
CA ALA A 189 5.40 9.22 4.89
C ALA A 189 4.54 9.90 3.82
N SER A 190 4.47 9.32 2.61
CA SER A 190 3.69 9.88 1.52
C SER A 190 2.20 9.90 1.85
N PHE A 191 1.65 8.88 2.51
CA PHE A 191 0.25 8.89 2.97
C PHE A 191 0.00 9.94 4.06
N GLY A 192 0.91 10.07 5.02
CA GLY A 192 0.85 11.12 6.03
C GLY A 192 0.86 12.52 5.41
N ALA A 193 1.71 12.74 4.41
CA ALA A 193 1.75 13.98 3.64
C ALA A 193 0.44 14.22 2.86
N THR A 194 -0.12 13.19 2.21
CA THR A 194 -1.42 13.30 1.51
C THR A 194 -2.53 13.75 2.45
N ILE A 195 -2.63 13.16 3.65
CA ILE A 195 -3.64 13.54 4.65
C ILE A 195 -3.41 14.96 5.14
N ALA A 196 -2.17 15.31 5.50
CA ALA A 196 -1.84 16.64 5.97
C ALA A 196 -2.16 17.73 4.93
N ILE A 197 -1.88 17.49 3.65
CA ILE A 197 -2.22 18.40 2.56
C ILE A 197 -3.73 18.47 2.35
N ALA A 198 -4.44 17.33 2.42
CA ALA A 198 -5.90 17.30 2.27
C ALA A 198 -6.57 18.14 3.36
N VAL A 199 -6.12 18.00 4.60
CA VAL A 199 -6.63 18.80 5.74
C VAL A 199 -6.24 20.26 5.62
N ALA A 200 -4.98 20.57 5.25
CA ALA A 200 -4.50 21.95 5.10
C ALA A 200 -5.28 22.74 4.03
N LEU A 201 -5.70 22.05 2.97
CA LEU A 201 -6.40 22.65 1.83
C LEU A 201 -7.92 22.44 1.89
N GLU A 202 -8.44 21.89 3.00
CA GLU A 202 -9.87 21.60 3.21
C GLU A 202 -10.48 20.76 2.06
N LEU A 203 -9.70 19.82 1.52
CA LEU A 203 -10.11 18.94 0.44
C LEU A 203 -10.73 17.66 1.00
N GLY A 204 -11.87 17.24 0.44
CA GLY A 204 -12.54 15.98 0.81
C GLY A 204 -11.78 14.71 0.42
N GLY A 205 -10.66 14.83 -0.30
CA GLY A 205 -9.79 13.73 -0.69
C GLY A 205 -8.70 14.17 -1.65
N LEU A 206 -7.55 13.49 -1.60
CA LEU A 206 -6.43 13.71 -2.52
C LEU A 206 -5.99 12.38 -3.13
N PRO A 207 -5.55 12.37 -4.40
CA PRO A 207 -4.96 11.18 -4.99
C PRO A 207 -3.68 10.82 -4.24
N ALA A 208 -3.67 9.63 -3.63
CA ALA A 208 -2.56 9.16 -2.80
C ALA A 208 -1.48 8.46 -3.62
N LEU A 209 -1.84 7.85 -4.76
CA LEU A 209 -0.94 7.07 -5.58
C LEU A 209 0.18 7.91 -6.24
N PRO A 210 0.01 9.19 -6.59
CA PRO A 210 1.12 10.04 -7.03
C PRO A 210 2.23 10.15 -6.01
N LEU A 211 1.90 10.47 -4.75
CA LEU A 211 2.89 10.59 -3.69
C LEU A 211 3.45 9.21 -3.31
N LEU A 212 2.64 8.16 -3.36
CA LEU A 212 3.09 6.78 -3.14
C LEU A 212 4.12 6.33 -4.19
N SER A 213 3.84 6.54 -5.48
CA SER A 213 4.75 6.22 -6.57
C SER A 213 6.06 7.00 -6.46
N LEU A 214 6.00 8.27 -6.08
CA LEU A 214 7.22 9.05 -5.78
C LEU A 214 7.97 8.47 -4.59
N GLY A 215 7.26 8.04 -3.54
CA GLY A 215 7.82 7.34 -2.39
C GLY A 215 8.51 6.02 -2.75
N PHE A 216 8.07 5.34 -3.81
CA PHE A 216 8.77 4.17 -4.36
C PHE A 216 9.95 4.55 -5.24
N LEU A 217 9.77 5.48 -6.18
CA LEU A 217 10.78 5.78 -7.21
C LEU A 217 11.96 6.57 -6.64
N ALA A 218 11.72 7.59 -5.82
CA ALA A 218 12.74 8.49 -5.30
C ALA A 218 13.88 7.78 -4.52
N PRO A 219 13.60 6.92 -3.51
CA PRO A 219 14.67 6.24 -2.78
C PRO A 219 15.43 5.20 -3.60
N ASN A 220 14.89 4.81 -4.77
CA ASN A 220 15.45 3.75 -5.62
C ASN A 220 15.95 4.26 -6.97
N ALA A 221 15.93 5.58 -7.21
CA ALA A 221 16.17 6.17 -8.53
C ALA A 221 17.55 5.81 -9.08
N ASP A 222 18.58 5.82 -8.24
CA ASP A 222 19.96 5.46 -8.59
C ASP A 222 20.09 3.99 -9.03
N LEU A 223 19.48 3.06 -8.29
CA LEU A 223 19.52 1.62 -8.57
C LEU A 223 18.70 1.24 -9.80
N LEU A 224 17.55 1.90 -9.99
CA LEU A 224 16.72 1.75 -11.18
C LEU A 224 17.47 2.26 -12.42
N TRP A 225 18.08 3.43 -12.31
CA TRP A 225 18.86 4.05 -13.37
C TRP A 225 20.10 3.23 -13.74
N SER A 226 20.84 2.69 -12.76
CA SER A 226 21.99 1.83 -13.05
C SER A 226 21.60 0.56 -13.82
N ARG A 227 20.42 0.00 -13.54
CA ARG A 227 19.92 -1.20 -14.24
C ARG A 227 19.44 -0.91 -15.64
N MET A 228 18.81 0.23 -15.88
CA MET A 228 18.41 0.62 -17.23
C MET A 228 19.62 0.86 -18.14
N ARG A 229 20.79 1.19 -17.58
CA ARG A 229 22.03 1.47 -18.33
C ARG A 229 22.94 0.27 -18.62
N GLY A 230 22.69 -0.94 -18.10
CA GLY A 230 23.45 -2.15 -18.46
C GLY A 230 22.55 -3.17 -19.17
N ARG A 231 22.72 -3.55 -20.46
CA ARG A 231 23.84 -3.49 -21.41
C ARG A 231 23.33 -3.18 -22.84
N PRO A 232 24.07 -2.43 -23.68
CA PRO A 232 24.12 -2.72 -25.11
C PRO A 232 24.76 -4.11 -25.30
N VAL A 233 24.12 -4.98 -26.06
CA VAL A 233 24.81 -6.17 -26.59
C VAL A 233 25.86 -5.63 -27.56
N ASP A 234 27.13 -5.75 -27.20
CA ASP A 234 28.22 -5.53 -28.14
C ASP A 234 28.24 -6.75 -29.07
N VAL A 235 27.53 -6.65 -30.20
CA VAL A 235 27.49 -7.69 -31.25
C VAL A 235 28.63 -7.49 -32.27
N ASP A 236 29.45 -6.45 -32.14
CA ASP A 236 30.47 -6.12 -33.14
C ASP A 236 31.87 -6.21 -32.55
N GLY A 237 32.47 -7.42 -32.54
CA GLY A 237 33.88 -7.50 -32.15
C GLY A 237 34.56 -8.85 -31.98
N ALA A 238 34.33 -9.83 -32.87
CA ALA A 238 35.34 -10.87 -33.20
C ALA A 238 34.84 -11.71 -34.38
N GLN A 239 34.84 -11.16 -35.60
CA GLN A 239 35.88 -11.46 -36.60
C GLN A 239 36.17 -12.96 -36.79
N LEU A 240 35.44 -13.52 -37.75
CA LEU A 240 35.96 -14.40 -38.80
C LEU A 240 37.48 -14.33 -38.95
N ARG A 241 38.17 -15.41 -38.57
CA ARG A 241 39.43 -15.79 -39.20
C ARG A 241 39.19 -17.04 -40.06
N PRO A 242 39.14 -16.92 -41.39
CA PRO A 242 39.61 -17.99 -42.24
C PRO A 242 41.14 -17.92 -42.27
N ASN A 243 41.82 -19.08 -42.24
CA ASN A 243 43.05 -19.40 -42.99
C ASN A 243 43.87 -20.49 -42.30
N GLY A 244 44.14 -21.57 -43.05
CA GLY A 244 45.27 -22.48 -42.84
C GLY A 244 44.86 -23.92 -42.68
#